data_AF-A0A9E4STB5-F1
#
_entry.id   AF-A0A9E4STB5-F1
#
_cell.length_a   1.000
_cell.length_b   1.000
_cell.length_c   1.000
_cell.angle_alpha   90.00
_cell.angle_beta   90.00
_cell.angle_gamma   90.00
#
_symmetry.space_group_name_H-M   'P 1'
#
loop_
_entity.id
_entity.type
_entity.pdbx_description
1 polymer ?
#
loop_
_entity_poly.entity_id
_entity_poly.type
_entity_poly.pdbx_seq_one_letter_code
_entity_poly.pdbx_strand_id
1 'polypeptide(L)' 'MNGFDDVALLLLIAVPMFGAIAMMFMPGSDSEETWYFAIFIAAISFALSVVIFADYDYDLGGFQLLRSYEWLPGPLDI' A
#
# COMPACT_ATOMS: atom_id res chain seq x y z
N MET A 1 -17.61 0.70 9.44
CA MET A 1 -17.18 -0.31 8.46
C MET A 1 -15.67 -0.19 8.39
N ASN A 2 -14.91 -0.86 9.28
CA ASN A 2 -13.58 -0.35 9.68
C ASN A 2 -12.49 -1.43 9.73
N GLY A 3 -12.65 -2.54 9.02
CA GLY A 3 -11.69 -3.65 9.05
C GLY A 3 -10.99 -3.82 7.72
N PHE A 4 -11.77 -4.05 6.67
CA PHE A 4 -11.25 -4.33 5.33
C PHE A 4 -10.55 -3.11 4.73
N ASP A 5 -11.20 -1.94 4.65
CA ASP A 5 -10.64 -0.72 4.04
C ASP A 5 -9.32 -0.29 4.71
N ASP A 6 -9.28 -0.43 6.03
CA ASP A 6 -8.14 -0.12 6.88
C ASP A 6 -6.94 -1.05 6.62
N VAL A 7 -7.21 -2.34 6.46
CA VAL A 7 -6.20 -3.34 6.11
C VAL A 7 -5.78 -3.18 4.65
N ALA A 8 -6.72 -2.92 3.75
CA ALA A 8 -6.48 -2.73 2.33
C ALA A 8 -5.57 -1.53 2.06
N LEU A 9 -5.87 -0.37 2.67
CA LEU A 9 -5.01 0.83 2.63
C LEU A 9 -3.62 0.55 3.18
N LEU A 10 -3.54 -0.13 4.33
CA LEU A 10 -2.26 -0.47 4.94
C LEU A 10 -1.44 -1.38 4.02
N LEU A 11 -2.04 -2.40 3.42
CA LEU A 11 -1.36 -3.33 2.50
C LEU A 11 -0.94 -2.63 1.20
N LEU A 12 -1.76 -1.73 0.67
CA LEU A 12 -1.44 -0.91 -0.51
C LEU A 12 -0.14 -0.11 -0.33
N ILE A 13 0.13 0.35 0.89
CA ILE A 13 1.35 1.10 1.23
C ILE A 13 2.48 0.13 1.64
N ALA A 14 2.18 -0.82 2.52
CA ALA A 14 3.17 -1.68 3.16
C ALA A 14 3.84 -2.65 2.18
N VAL A 15 3.11 -3.23 1.23
CA VAL A 15 3.65 -4.21 0.27
C VAL A 15 4.73 -3.61 -0.64
N PRO A 16 4.49 -2.52 -1.38
CA PRO A 16 5.53 -1.93 -2.22
C PRO A 16 6.67 -1.34 -1.39
N MET A 17 6.37 -0.77 -0.20
CA MET A 17 7.41 -0.27 0.71
C MET A 17 8.32 -1.40 1.20
N PHE A 18 7.74 -2.53 1.61
CA PHE A 18 8.49 -3.72 2.01
C PHE A 18 9.35 -4.23 0.84
N GLY A 19 8.80 -4.33 -0.37
CA GLY A 19 9.57 -4.75 -1.53
C GLY A 19 10.74 -3.82 -1.84
N ALA A 20 10.56 -2.51 -1.75
CA ALA A 20 11.63 -1.54 -1.94
C ALA A 20 12.74 -1.68 -0.87
N ILE A 21 12.37 -1.81 0.41
CA ILE A 21 13.32 -2.02 1.51
C ILE A 21 14.07 -3.35 1.33
N ALA A 22 13.36 -4.43 0.99
CA ALA A 22 13.96 -5.74 0.77
C ALA A 22 14.98 -5.71 -0.38
N MET A 23 14.68 -5.01 -1.47
CA MET A 23 15.61 -4.83 -2.60
C MET A 23 16.89 -4.08 -2.21
N MET A 24 16.86 -3.18 -1.23
CA MET A 24 18.08 -2.49 -0.76
C MET A 24 19.13 -3.43 -0.18
N PHE A 25 18.71 -4.61 0.30
CA PHE A 25 19.60 -5.62 0.86
C PHE A 25 20.02 -6.69 -0.16
N MET A 26 19.50 -6.63 -1.41
CA MET A 26 19.88 -7.58 -2.45
C MET A 26 21.21 -7.19 -3.11
N PRO A 27 22.14 -8.15 -3.33
CA PRO A 27 23.39 -7.89 -3.99
C PRO A 27 23.18 -7.57 -5.48
N GLY A 28 23.83 -6.52 -5.97
CA GLY A 28 23.69 -6.07 -7.36
C GLY A 28 24.32 -6.98 -8.42
N SER A 29 24.91 -8.12 -8.02
CA SER A 29 25.49 -9.13 -8.92
C SER A 29 24.44 -9.98 -9.62
N ASP A 30 23.31 -10.22 -8.95
CA ASP A 30 22.31 -11.20 -9.37
C ASP A 30 21.06 -10.47 -9.90
N SER A 31 21.19 -9.96 -11.13
CA SER A 31 20.17 -9.14 -11.78
C SER A 31 18.86 -9.89 -12.04
N GLU A 32 18.94 -11.20 -12.28
CA GLU A 32 17.78 -12.04 -12.58
C GLU A 32 16.89 -12.26 -11.34
N GLU A 33 17.48 -12.58 -10.19
CA GLU A 33 16.75 -12.77 -8.93
C GLU A 33 16.07 -11.48 -8.47
N THR A 34 16.80 -10.36 -8.56
CA THR A 34 16.28 -9.03 -8.25
C THR A 34 15.08 -8.67 -9.14
N TRP A 35 15.15 -9.03 -10.43
CA TRP A 35 14.07 -8.77 -11.38
C TRP A 35 12.82 -9.61 -11.08
N TYR A 36 12.95 -10.91 -10.81
CA TYR A 36 11.82 -11.75 -10.42
C TYR A 36 11.18 -11.29 -9.12
N PHE A 37 11.99 -10.87 -8.14
CA PHE A 37 11.48 -10.34 -6.88
C PHE A 37 10.68 -9.04 -7.10
N ALA A 38 11.20 -8.12 -7.91
CA ALA A 38 10.49 -6.88 -8.24
C ALA A 38 9.15 -7.16 -8.94
N ILE A 39 9.13 -8.10 -9.90
CA ILE A 39 7.89 -8.52 -10.58
C ILE A 39 6.91 -9.14 -9.60
N PHE A 40 7.39 -9.98 -8.68
CA PHE A 40 6.54 -10.61 -7.68
C PHE A 40 5.85 -9.58 -6.77
N ILE A 41 6.60 -8.61 -6.25
CA ILE A 41 6.03 -7.52 -5.43
C ILE A 41 5.04 -6.67 -6.24
N ALA A 42 5.37 -6.36 -7.50
CA ALA A 42 4.49 -5.61 -8.39
C ALA A 42 3.19 -6.39 -8.68
N ALA A 43 3.27 -7.70 -8.90
CA ALA A 43 2.11 -8.56 -9.13
C ALA A 43 1.18 -8.61 -7.91
N ILE A 44 1.73 -8.69 -6.69
CA ILE A 44 0.93 -8.61 -5.45
C ILE A 44 0.24 -7.24 -5.34
N SER A 45 0.98 -6.17 -5.60
CA SER A 45 0.45 -4.79 -5.51
C SER A 45 -0.67 -4.55 -6.54
N PHE A 46 -0.52 -5.13 -7.73
CA PHE A 46 -1.54 -5.11 -8.77
C PHE A 46 -2.76 -5.93 -8.37
N ALA A 47 -2.58 -7.15 -7.87
CA ALA A 47 -3.69 -7.99 -7.41
C ALA A 47 -4.49 -7.32 -6.28
N LEU A 48 -3.82 -6.69 -5.31
CA LEU A 48 -4.46 -5.91 -4.26
C LEU A 48 -5.28 -4.77 -4.84
N SER A 49 -4.73 -4.01 -5.79
CA SER A 49 -5.44 -2.92 -6.47
C SER A 49 -6.71 -3.43 -7.18
N VAL A 50 -6.66 -4.59 -7.84
CA VAL A 50 -7.82 -5.19 -8.51
C VAL A 50 -8.89 -5.62 -7.51
N VAL A 51 -8.50 -6.27 -6.40
CA VAL A 51 -9.44 -6.69 -5.36
C VAL A 51 -10.17 -5.49 -4.77
N ILE A 52 -9.43 -4.43 -4.46
CA ILE A 52 -9.99 -3.19 -3.91
C ILE A 52 -10.93 -2.52 -4.91
N PHE A 53 -10.55 -2.49 -6.18
CA PHE A 53 -11.41 -1.95 -7.23
C PHE A 53 -12.70 -2.76 -7.42
N ALA A 54 -12.64 -4.08 -7.27
CA ALA A 54 -13.82 -4.94 -7.38
C ALA A 54 -14.80 -4.78 -6.21
N ASP A 55 -14.31 -4.42 -5.03
CA ASP A 55 -15.13 -4.17 -3.83
C ASP A 55 -15.64 -2.72 -3.75
N TYR A 56 -15.21 -1.85 -4.67
CA TYR A 56 -15.57 -0.43 -4.67
C TYR A 56 -17.07 -0.23 -4.92
N ASP A 57 -17.73 0.50 -4.01
CA ASP A 57 -19.15 0.81 -4.12
C ASP A 57 -19.37 2.09 -4.95
N TYR A 58 -20.05 2.01 -6.09
CA TYR A 58 -20.25 3.18 -6.96
C TYR A 58 -21.36 4.13 -6.49
N ASP A 59 -22.23 3.67 -5.59
CA ASP A 59 -23.38 4.42 -5.09
C ASP A 59 -23.01 5.25 -3.85
N LEU A 60 -21.96 4.85 -3.13
CA LEU A 60 -21.34 5.61 -2.05
C LEU A 60 -20.58 6.82 -2.60
N GLY A 61 -21.23 7.99 -2.58
CA GLY A 61 -20.56 9.27 -2.89
C GLY A 61 -19.45 9.61 -1.88
N GLY A 62 -18.32 10.13 -2.37
CA GLY A 62 -17.15 10.49 -1.55
C GLY A 62 -15.95 9.55 -1.77
N PHE A 63 -14.99 9.57 -0.85
CA PHE A 63 -13.82 8.67 -0.87
C PHE A 63 -14.01 7.53 0.14
N GLN A 64 -13.86 6.28 -0.30
CA GLN A 64 -14.04 5.09 0.55
C GLN A 64 -12.76 4.67 1.27
N LEU A 65 -11.64 4.70 0.56
CA LEU A 65 -10.32 4.35 1.08
C LEU A 65 -9.67 5.61 1.67
N LEU A 66 -10.25 6.16 2.73
CA LEU A 66 -9.74 7.36 3.40
C LEU A 66 -9.30 7.06 4.83
N ARG A 67 -8.04 7.36 5.12
CA ARG A 67 -7.51 7.40 6.48
C ARG A 67 -6.69 8.68 6.66
N SER A 68 -6.97 9.40 7.74
CA SER A 68 -6.22 10.59 8.13
C SER A 68 -5.38 10.30 9.38
N TYR A 69 -4.23 10.96 9.45
CA TYR A 69 -3.39 11.00 10.64
C TYR A 69 -3.08 12.46 10.94
N GLU A 70 -3.28 12.89 12.18
CA GLU A 70 -2.92 14.24 12.61
C GLU A 70 -1.40 14.35 12.72
N TRP A 71 -0.79 15.03 11.75
CA TRP A 71 0.66 15.12 11.64
C TRP A 71 1.28 16.12 12.64
N LEU A 72 0.58 17.22 12.90
CA LEU A 72 0.96 18.23 13.88
C LEU A 72 -0.26 18.47 14.78
N PRO A 73 -0.14 18.36 16.11
CA PRO A 73 -1.25 18.70 17.00
C PRO A 73 -1.66 20.16 16.75
N GLY A 74 -2.96 20.42 16.87
CA GLY A 74 -3.50 21.79 16.81
C GLY A 74 -2.72 22.79 17.69
N PRO A 75 -2.79 24.10 17.38
CA PRO A 75 -2.01 25.12 18.09
C PRO A 75 -2.15 24.93 19.60
N LEU A 76 -1.00 24.89 20.29
CA LEU A 76 -0.99 24.86 21.73
C LEU A 76 -1.66 26.15 22.22
N ASP A 77 -2.81 26.02 22.89
CA ASP A 77 -3.40 27.12 23.66
C ASP A 77 -2.40 27.45 24.79
N ILE A 78 -1.50 28.40 24.50
CA ILE A 78 -0.55 29.00 25.46
C ILE A 78 -0.94 30.44 25.77
#